data_AF-A0A257NTF3-F1
#
_entry.id   AF-A0A257NTF3-F1
#
_cell.length_a   1.000
_cell.length_b   1.000
_cell.length_c   1.000
_cell.angle_alpha   90.00
_cell.angle_beta   90.00
_cell.angle_gamma   90.00
#
_symmetry.space_group_name_H-M   'P 1'
#
loop_
_entity.id
_entity.type
_entity.pdbx_description
1 polymer ?
#
loop_
_entity_poly.entity_id
_entity_poly.type
_entity_poly.pdbx_seq_one_letter_code
_entity_poly.pdbx_strand_id
1 'polypeptide(L)'
;MKDLLFFNDMITPKIITVVYWLLLLMVVIGGLGSMFAMGVSFGSFLKGLFMIVAGGIGVRIWSELMIVLFKINENMQKLADKS
;
A
#
# COMPACT_ATOMS: atom_id res chain seq x y z
N MET A 1 -7.95 14.82 -23.48
CA MET A 1 -8.04 15.53 -22.16
C MET A 1 -9.45 15.53 -21.55
N LYS A 2 -10.42 14.75 -22.05
CA LYS A 2 -11.75 14.60 -21.40
C LYS A 2 -11.96 13.22 -20.76
N ASP A 3 -11.19 12.23 -21.18
CA ASP A 3 -11.29 10.85 -20.66
C ASP A 3 -10.50 10.61 -19.35
N LEU A 4 -9.78 11.63 -18.85
CA LEU A 4 -9.18 11.60 -17.51
C LEU A 4 -10.21 11.86 -16.39
N LEU A 5 -11.40 12.35 -16.75
CA LEU A 5 -12.48 12.70 -15.82
C LEU A 5 -13.70 11.79 -15.95
N PHE A 6 -13.78 10.98 -17.02
CA PHE A 6 -14.74 9.90 -17.07
C PHE A 6 -14.17 8.73 -16.29
N PHE A 7 -14.73 8.54 -15.10
CA PHE A 7 -14.64 7.41 -14.17
C PHE A 7 -14.96 6.04 -14.79
N ASN A 8 -14.76 5.85 -16.09
CA ASN A 8 -15.08 4.66 -16.85
C ASN A 8 -13.90 3.67 -16.87
N ASP A 9 -12.67 4.17 -16.64
CA ASP A 9 -11.51 3.35 -16.35
C ASP A 9 -11.15 3.58 -14.88
N MET A 10 -11.35 2.59 -14.03
CA MET A 10 -11.23 2.77 -12.60
C MET A 10 -9.78 3.01 -12.20
N ILE A 11 -9.49 4.29 -11.98
CA ILE A 11 -8.18 4.78 -11.55
C ILE A 11 -7.92 4.36 -10.10
N THR A 12 -8.96 4.10 -9.30
CA THR A 12 -8.88 3.76 -7.88
C THR A 12 -7.92 2.59 -7.57
N PRO A 13 -8.03 1.40 -8.19
CA PRO A 13 -7.07 0.32 -7.97
C PRO A 13 -5.63 0.66 -8.43
N LYS A 14 -5.47 1.44 -9.51
CA LYS A 14 -4.16 1.92 -9.99
C LYS A 14 -3.50 2.92 -9.03
N ILE A 15 -4.29 3.84 -8.46
CA ILE A 15 -3.82 4.80 -7.46
C ILE A 15 -3.38 4.05 -6.19
N ILE A 16 -4.15 3.07 -5.74
CA ILE A 16 -3.80 2.28 -4.56
C ILE A 16 -2.50 1.50 -4.76
N THR A 17 -2.23 0.98 -5.96
CA THR A 17 -0.95 0.30 -6.26
C THR A 17 0.24 1.25 -6.26
N VAL A 18 0.07 2.50 -6.72
CA VAL A 18 1.11 3.55 -6.61
C VAL A 18 1.35 3.93 -5.16
N VAL A 19 0.28 4.11 -4.38
CA VAL A 19 0.34 4.41 -2.94
C VAL A 19 1.00 3.25 -2.17
N TYR A 20 0.70 1.99 -2.49
CA TYR A 20 1.35 0.81 -1.91
C TYR A 20 2.88 0.86 -2.08
N TRP A 21 3.36 1.11 -3.30
CA TRP A 21 4.79 1.22 -3.56
C TRP A 21 5.44 2.34 -2.76
N LEU A 22 4.74 3.48 -2.62
CA LEU A 22 5.21 4.63 -1.85
C LEU A 22 5.26 4.34 -0.34
N LEU A 23 4.22 3.71 0.23
CA LEU A 23 4.23 3.28 1.63
C LEU A 23 5.31 2.22 1.90
N LEU A 24 5.51 1.28 0.98
CA LEU A 24 6.56 0.27 1.11
C LEU A 24 7.94 0.95 1.13
N LEU A 25 8.17 1.94 0.25
CA LEU A 25 9.38 2.75 0.26
C LEU A 25 9.58 3.48 1.59
N MET A 26 8.52 4.09 2.14
CA MET A 26 8.55 4.76 3.45
C MET A 26 8.88 3.80 4.60
N VAL A 27 8.32 2.59 4.60
CA VAL A 27 8.62 1.57 5.63
C VAL A 27 10.07 1.10 5.53
N VAL A 28 10.57 0.89 4.32
CA VAL A 28 11.97 0.50 4.10
C VAL A 28 12.92 1.61 4.53
N ILE A 29 12.67 2.87 4.14
CA ILE A 29 13.48 4.03 4.52
C ILE A 29 13.39 4.30 6.02
N GLY A 30 12.19 4.26 6.61
CA GLY A 30 11.98 4.48 8.04
C GLY A 30 12.61 3.38 8.90
N GLY A 31 12.54 2.13 8.44
CA GLY A 31 13.20 1.00 9.07
C GLY A 31 14.73 1.09 9.01
N LEU A 32 15.29 1.39 7.83
CA LEU A 32 16.71 1.67 7.67
C LEU A 32 17.15 2.86 8.55
N GLY A 33 16.38 3.96 8.54
CA GLY A 33 16.61 5.12 9.38
C GLY A 33 16.61 4.77 10.88
N SER A 34 15.69 3.92 11.33
CA SER A 34 15.65 3.46 12.73
C SER A 34 16.86 2.61 13.14
N MET A 35 17.49 1.91 12.19
CA MET A 35 18.72 1.15 12.41
C MET A 35 19.96 2.05 12.50
N PHE A 36 19.98 3.17 11.78
CA PHE A 36 21.13 4.11 11.73
C PHE A 36 21.01 5.30 12.70
N ALA A 37 19.81 5.68 13.16
CA ALA A 37 19.60 6.92 13.90
C ALA A 37 19.99 6.87 15.40
N MET A 38 20.01 5.69 16.03
CA MET A 38 20.14 5.60 17.50
C MET A 38 21.31 4.72 17.98
N GLY A 39 22.41 4.72 17.22
CA GLY A 39 23.60 3.90 17.49
C GLY A 39 23.36 2.41 17.24
N VAL A 40 24.38 1.71 16.74
CA VAL A 40 24.31 0.27 16.42
C VAL A 40 24.32 -0.55 17.71
N SER A 41 23.24 -0.47 18.48
CA SER A 41 23.00 -1.29 19.65
C SER A 41 22.08 -2.44 19.29
N PHE A 42 22.35 -3.64 19.82
CA PHE A 42 21.64 -4.88 19.48
C PHE A 42 20.11 -4.74 19.60
N GLY A 43 19.64 -3.95 20.58
CA GLY A 43 18.21 -3.67 20.79
C GLY A 43 17.57 -2.78 19.72
N SER A 44 18.27 -1.76 19.23
CA SER A 44 17.79 -0.88 18.15
C SER A 44 17.78 -1.59 16.80
N PHE A 45 18.77 -2.47 16.56
CA PHE A 45 18.83 -3.28 15.35
C PHE A 45 17.68 -4.29 15.30
N LEU A 46 17.40 -4.98 16.41
CA LEU A 46 16.29 -5.93 16.51
C LEU A 46 14.92 -5.23 16.35
N LYS A 47 14.75 -4.05 16.97
CA LYS A 47 13.53 -3.24 16.81
C LYS A 47 13.36 -2.76 15.37
N GLY A 48 14.40 -2.25 14.73
CA GLY A 48 14.35 -1.80 13.33
C GLY A 48 14.03 -2.94 12.38
N LEU A 49 14.63 -4.12 12.59
CA LEU A 49 14.35 -5.32 11.79
C LEU A 49 12.90 -5.78 11.97
N PHE A 50 12.42 -5.82 13.21
CA PHE A 50 11.03 -6.16 13.51
C PHE A 50 10.06 -5.15 12.89
N MET A 51 10.38 -3.85 12.92
CA MET A 51 9.57 -2.79 12.32
C MET A 51 9.49 -2.92 10.79
N ILE A 52 10.60 -3.26 10.11
CA ILE A 52 10.64 -3.48 8.66
C ILE A 52 9.79 -4.69 8.29
N VAL A 53 9.96 -5.81 9.01
CA VAL A 53 9.25 -7.06 8.71
C VAL A 53 7.76 -6.91 9.02
N ALA A 54 7.40 -6.47 10.22
CA ALA A 54 6.01 -6.27 10.61
C ALA A 54 5.33 -5.17 9.80
N GLY A 55 6.01 -4.05 9.55
CA GLY A 55 5.51 -2.94 8.73
C GLY A 55 5.35 -3.32 7.27
N GLY A 56 6.29 -4.08 6.70
CA GLY A 56 6.22 -4.56 5.31
C GLY A 56 5.11 -5.57 5.10
N ILE A 57 4.92 -6.50 6.04
CA ILE A 57 3.79 -7.46 6.01
C ILE A 57 2.47 -6.71 6.20
N GLY A 58 2.38 -5.79 7.16
CA GLY A 58 1.18 -4.99 7.41
C GLY A 58 0.76 -4.16 6.19
N VAL A 59 1.71 -3.46 5.55
CA VAL A 59 1.45 -2.69 4.33
C VAL A 59 0.99 -3.58 3.18
N ARG A 60 1.55 -4.78 3.02
CA ARG A 60 1.10 -5.76 2.02
C ARG A 60 -0.35 -6.19 2.24
N ILE A 61 -0.66 -6.69 3.44
CA ILE A 61 -2.00 -7.18 3.77
C ILE A 61 -3.04 -6.05 3.63
N TRP A 62 -2.74 -4.87 4.16
CA TRP A 62 -3.67 -3.73 4.07
C TRP A 62 -3.91 -3.28 2.63
N SER A 63 -2.85 -3.22 1.82
CA SER A 63 -2.96 -2.77 0.44
C SER A 63 -3.67 -3.80 -0.45
N GLU A 64 -3.42 -5.09 -0.26
CA GLU A 64 -4.14 -6.16 -0.96
C GLU A 64 -5.64 -6.14 -0.63
N LEU A 65 -6.01 -5.98 0.65
CA LEU A 65 -7.42 -5.90 1.05
C LEU A 65 -8.13 -4.67 0.46
N MET A 66 -7.48 -3.50 0.44
CA MET A 66 -8.05 -2.32 -0.22
C MET A 66 -8.29 -2.57 -1.72
N ILE A 67 -7.29 -3.12 -2.44
CA ILE A 67 -7.43 -3.42 -3.87
C ILE A 67 -8.58 -4.39 -4.12
N VAL A 68 -8.68 -5.45 -3.32
CA VAL A 68 -9.73 -6.47 -3.46
C VAL A 68 -11.11 -5.88 -3.23
N LEU A 69 -11.30 -5.05 -2.19
CA LEU A 69 -12.58 -4.40 -1.91
C LEU A 69 -13.04 -3.47 -3.05
N PHE A 70 -12.14 -2.64 -3.57
CA PHE A 70 -12.46 -1.78 -4.72
C PHE A 70 -12.76 -2.59 -5.99
N LYS A 71 -12.09 -3.74 -6.17
CA LYS A 71 -12.34 -4.64 -7.30
C LYS A 71 -13.68 -5.41 -7.18
N ILE A 72 -14.14 -5.67 -5.96
CA ILE A 72 -15.48 -6.22 -5.71
C ILE A 72 -16.54 -5.15 -6.00
N ASN A 73 -16.33 -3.92 -5.55
CA ASN A 73 -17.21 -2.80 -5.83
C ASN A 73 -17.35 -2.54 -7.35
N GLU A 74 -16.25 -2.67 -8.11
CA GLU A 74 -16.25 -2.68 -9.58
C GLU A 74 -17.22 -3.70 -10.18
N ASN A 75 -17.09 -4.94 -9.73
CA ASN A 75 -17.88 -6.04 -10.28
C ASN A 75 -19.37 -5.87 -9.95
N MET A 76 -19.70 -5.34 -8.77
CA MET A 76 -21.08 -4.99 -8.43
C MET A 76 -21.64 -3.86 -9.30
N GLN A 77 -20.88 -2.80 -9.54
CA GLN A 77 -21.33 -1.71 -10.44
C GLN A 77 -21.55 -2.21 -11.87
N LYS A 78 -20.64 -3.06 -12.39
CA LYS A 78 -20.81 -3.69 -13.72
C LYS A 78 -22.02 -4.62 -13.81
N LEU A 79 -22.42 -5.26 -12.71
CA LEU A 79 -23.63 -6.08 -12.64
C LEU A 79 -24.90 -5.22 -12.59
N ALA A 80 -24.86 -4.08 -11.88
CA ALA A 80 -25.98 -3.15 -11.78
C ALA A 80 -26.27 -2.42 -13.10
N ASP A 81 -25.24 -2.00 -13.84
CA ASP A 81 -25.38 -1.34 -15.16
C ASP A 81 -25.88 -2.28 -16.27
N LYS A 82 -25.90 -3.59 -16.02
CA LYS A 82 -26.35 -4.60 -16.99
C LYS A 82 -27.82 -5.01 -16.81
N SER A 83 -28.58 -4.32 -15.96
CA SER A 83 -30.02 -4.51 -15.74
C SER A 83 -30.83 -3.31 -16.20
#